data_AF-A0A6I4SZG9-F1
#
_entry.id   AF-A0A6I4SZG9-F1
#
_cell.length_a   1.000
_cell.length_b   1.000
_cell.length_c   1.000
_cell.angle_alpha   90.00
_cell.angle_beta   90.00
_cell.angle_gamma   90.00
#
_symmetry.space_group_name_H-M   'P 1'
#
loop_
_entity.id
_entity.type
_entity.pdbx_description
1 polymer ?
#
loop_
_entity_poly.entity_id
_entity_poly.type
_entity_poly.pdbx_seq_one_letter_code
_entity_poly.pdbx_strand_id
1 'polypeptide(L)'
;MSTDIIARGLAARSREDVQGIARRATGCIGTRIAGGRMFKVFSLASGVDAGLTFELTMAIAPPEGADAFRFLMCLGQTTPENSSGLLQNVSMNGSVTTLGGMGNADLSNATWTRATVGGEGDWTMQPPQTYGRRSYQWSDWLPVPSMERTDGDKHHLLTARVYLYQTTGASAPVVLWGHAADNFENHASHPSGRVWRTIYRSGSCAAANQNTLNLTTGSPANGGPIVGFQYAAAGKVVNLVGFGDSICEGRASYIGDGFGAPAAAALSKSDASASYEWSNLGWTGQTSAQIGANLADALEHGILGPQDIAIIPGGSPNDQSSFTPASIANMRGQRGKSRARLSEANVPHILYTQLPIDPVAKLYGASDALRRSDNDRLRKQAQHGDVVADFASAFTLSENDQGQSIPKPNYMQADGVHPNDAGNAAAGGLLATAVSEMLRPAAGKLVR
;
A
#
# COMPACT_ATOMS: atom_id res chain seq x y z
N MET A 1 -29.05 18.85 -39.25
CA MET A 1 -29.19 18.22 -37.91
C MET A 1 -27.79 17.85 -37.46
N SER A 2 -27.34 18.23 -36.26
CA SER A 2 -25.94 18.06 -35.86
C SER A 2 -25.65 16.66 -35.29
N THR A 3 -24.44 16.16 -35.55
CA THR A 3 -23.88 14.90 -35.03
C THR A 3 -23.55 14.95 -33.52
N ASP A 4 -23.68 16.14 -32.92
CA ASP A 4 -23.21 16.48 -31.57
C ASP A 4 -24.09 15.89 -30.44
N ILE A 5 -25.40 15.73 -30.68
CA ILE A 5 -26.34 15.21 -29.66
C ILE A 5 -26.06 13.74 -29.34
N ILE A 6 -25.69 12.91 -30.33
CA ILE A 6 -25.37 11.50 -30.12
C ILE A 6 -24.02 11.33 -29.41
N ALA A 7 -23.03 12.14 -29.76
CA ALA A 7 -21.73 12.15 -29.09
C ALA A 7 -21.85 12.52 -27.60
N ARG A 8 -22.61 13.57 -27.27
CA ARG A 8 -22.87 13.96 -25.87
C ARG A 8 -23.71 12.93 -25.13
N GLY A 9 -24.67 12.28 -25.79
CA GLY A 9 -25.48 11.20 -25.22
C GLY A 9 -24.66 9.95 -24.83
N LEU A 10 -23.62 9.63 -25.60
CA LEU A 10 -22.66 8.55 -25.27
C LEU A 10 -21.69 8.95 -24.15
N ALA A 11 -21.14 10.18 -24.21
CA ALA A 11 -20.20 10.69 -23.20
C ALA A 11 -20.83 10.91 -21.81
N ALA A 12 -22.14 11.22 -21.74
CA ALA A 12 -22.85 11.32 -20.47
C ALA A 12 -23.05 9.94 -19.82
N ARG A 13 -23.53 8.96 -20.59
CA ARG A 13 -23.78 7.60 -20.08
C ARG A 13 -22.51 6.92 -19.56
N SER A 14 -21.36 7.08 -20.23
CA SER A 14 -20.10 6.49 -19.75
C SER A 14 -19.64 7.02 -18.38
N ARG A 15 -20.04 8.24 -17.96
CA ARG A 15 -19.73 8.75 -16.61
C ARG A 15 -20.79 8.37 -15.58
N GLU A 16 -22.09 8.38 -15.93
CA GLU A 16 -23.15 7.98 -14.99
C GLU A 16 -23.21 6.47 -14.75
N ASP A 17 -22.97 5.62 -15.76
CA ASP A 17 -22.94 4.17 -15.59
C ASP A 17 -21.68 3.72 -14.80
N VAL A 18 -20.50 4.26 -15.07
CA VAL A 18 -19.27 3.90 -14.32
C VAL A 18 -19.36 4.35 -12.85
N GLN A 19 -19.87 5.56 -12.58
CA GLN A 19 -20.16 5.94 -11.18
C GLN A 19 -21.33 5.13 -10.60
N GLY A 20 -22.30 4.73 -11.41
CA GLY A 20 -23.43 3.89 -11.02
C GLY A 20 -23.03 2.45 -10.69
N ILE A 21 -21.96 1.92 -11.28
CA ILE A 21 -21.31 0.66 -10.93
C ILE A 21 -20.54 0.84 -9.62
N ALA A 22 -19.64 1.83 -9.53
CA ALA A 22 -18.85 2.09 -8.32
C ALA A 22 -19.71 2.35 -7.07
N ARG A 23 -20.87 3.02 -7.20
CA ARG A 23 -21.83 3.25 -6.10
C ARG A 23 -22.68 2.04 -5.73
N ARG A 24 -22.73 0.99 -6.57
CA ARG A 24 -23.38 -0.31 -6.26
C ARG A 24 -22.38 -1.35 -5.75
N ALA A 25 -21.10 -1.16 -6.02
CA ALA A 25 -20.00 -2.10 -5.74
C ALA A 25 -19.44 -2.04 -4.31
N THR A 26 -20.28 -1.93 -3.28
CA THR A 26 -19.83 -2.07 -1.88
C THR A 26 -19.35 -3.51 -1.63
N GLY A 27 -18.05 -3.72 -1.77
CA GLY A 27 -17.43 -5.04 -1.75
C GLY A 27 -17.03 -5.62 -3.12
N CYS A 28 -17.06 -4.86 -4.23
CA CYS A 28 -16.44 -5.30 -5.51
C CYS A 28 -15.33 -4.34 -6.01
N ILE A 29 -14.92 -3.36 -5.19
CA ILE A 29 -13.75 -2.50 -5.48
C ILE A 29 -12.55 -3.04 -4.71
N GLY A 30 -11.57 -3.58 -5.43
CA GLY A 30 -10.30 -4.01 -4.85
C GLY A 30 -9.26 -2.90 -4.85
N THR A 31 -8.43 -2.83 -3.80
CA THR A 31 -7.35 -1.86 -3.62
C THR A 31 -6.05 -2.59 -3.26
N ARG A 32 -5.02 -2.50 -4.12
CA ARG A 32 -3.67 -3.04 -3.83
C ARG A 32 -2.62 -1.94 -3.92
N ILE A 33 -1.80 -1.79 -2.87
CA ILE A 33 -0.75 -0.78 -2.73
C ILE A 33 0.52 -1.45 -2.21
N ALA A 34 1.65 -1.17 -2.86
CA ALA A 34 2.90 -1.93 -2.74
C ALA A 34 3.81 -1.53 -1.56
N GLY A 35 3.36 -0.75 -0.58
CA GLY A 35 4.16 -0.35 0.59
C GLY A 35 3.99 1.11 1.02
N GLY A 36 4.46 1.44 2.22
CA GLY A 36 4.24 2.76 2.80
C GLY A 36 5.39 3.76 2.68
N ARG A 37 6.66 3.33 2.72
CA ARG A 37 7.80 4.25 2.94
C ARG A 37 8.05 5.24 1.80
N MET A 38 9.09 6.06 2.03
CA MET A 38 10.25 6.27 1.12
C MET A 38 10.03 7.35 0.01
N PHE A 39 10.95 8.16 -0.56
CA PHE A 39 12.34 8.65 -0.37
C PHE A 39 13.33 8.62 -1.60
N LYS A 40 12.96 8.24 -2.85
CA LYS A 40 13.88 8.32 -4.00
C LYS A 40 13.91 9.76 -4.50
N VAL A 41 14.94 10.48 -4.07
CA VAL A 41 15.20 11.85 -4.52
C VAL A 41 16.00 11.83 -5.81
N PHE A 42 15.52 12.52 -6.85
CA PHE A 42 16.26 12.82 -8.08
C PHE A 42 15.78 14.16 -8.63
N SER A 43 16.65 14.88 -9.32
CA SER A 43 16.22 16.04 -10.11
C SER A 43 15.63 15.57 -11.43
N LEU A 44 14.45 16.08 -11.78
CA LEU A 44 14.08 16.20 -13.19
C LEU A 44 14.91 17.33 -13.79
N ALA A 45 15.30 17.19 -15.06
CA ALA A 45 15.80 18.33 -15.82
C ALA A 45 14.61 19.16 -16.33
N SER A 46 14.82 20.47 -16.46
CA SER A 46 13.79 21.40 -16.95
C SER A 46 13.53 21.21 -18.44
N GLY A 47 12.26 21.22 -18.84
CA GLY A 47 11.82 21.04 -20.23
C GLY A 47 10.95 19.79 -20.41
N VAL A 48 9.99 19.86 -21.33
CA VAL A 48 8.97 18.82 -21.53
C VAL A 48 9.57 17.49 -22.02
N ASP A 49 10.71 17.52 -22.71
CA ASP A 49 11.38 16.30 -23.23
C ASP A 49 12.40 15.68 -22.24
N ALA A 50 12.72 16.38 -21.14
CA ALA A 50 13.81 16.03 -20.22
C ALA A 50 13.35 15.26 -18.97
N GLY A 51 12.11 14.74 -18.99
CA GLY A 51 11.48 14.03 -17.89
C GLY A 51 11.77 12.52 -17.85
N LEU A 52 11.12 11.83 -16.91
CA LEU A 52 11.21 10.38 -16.73
C LEU A 52 9.83 9.74 -16.77
N THR A 53 9.65 8.68 -17.55
CA THR A 53 8.47 7.81 -17.45
C THR A 53 8.74 6.68 -16.48
N PHE A 54 7.85 6.53 -15.51
CA PHE A 54 7.79 5.41 -14.59
C PHE A 54 6.68 4.45 -15.00
N GLU A 55 6.88 3.18 -14.72
CA GLU A 55 5.99 2.08 -15.05
C GLU A 55 5.83 1.19 -13.81
N LEU A 56 4.60 0.81 -13.49
CA LEU A 56 4.26 -0.18 -12.47
C LEU A 56 3.38 -1.24 -13.12
N THR A 57 3.83 -2.50 -13.11
CA THR A 57 3.00 -3.69 -13.36
C THR A 57 2.71 -4.35 -12.02
N MET A 58 1.46 -4.73 -11.76
CA MET A 58 1.03 -5.39 -10.51
C MET A 58 -0.04 -6.45 -10.79
N ALA A 59 0.11 -7.61 -10.17
CA ALA A 59 -0.90 -8.65 -10.14
C ALA A 59 -2.00 -8.34 -9.10
N ILE A 60 -3.26 -8.58 -9.44
CA ILE A 60 -4.43 -8.36 -8.56
C ILE A 60 -5.07 -9.67 -8.07
N ALA A 61 -5.83 -9.60 -6.97
CA ALA A 61 -6.41 -10.77 -6.31
C ALA A 61 -7.41 -11.62 -7.12
N PRO A 62 -8.42 -11.05 -7.84
CA PRO A 62 -9.48 -11.87 -8.43
C PRO A 62 -9.03 -12.54 -9.73
N PRO A 63 -9.16 -13.88 -9.85
CA PRO A 63 -9.00 -14.58 -11.14
C PRO A 63 -10.21 -14.40 -12.06
N GLU A 64 -11.33 -13.89 -11.54
CA GLU A 64 -12.54 -13.55 -12.30
C GLU A 64 -12.40 -12.21 -13.06
N GLY A 65 -11.31 -11.49 -12.82
CA GLY A 65 -10.98 -10.24 -13.50
C GLY A 65 -11.68 -8.99 -12.98
N ALA A 66 -11.47 -7.90 -13.73
CA ALA A 66 -11.96 -6.56 -13.46
C ALA A 66 -12.28 -5.82 -14.77
N ASP A 67 -13.37 -5.05 -14.80
CA ASP A 67 -13.86 -4.34 -15.99
C ASP A 67 -13.20 -2.97 -16.19
N ALA A 68 -12.74 -2.36 -15.09
CA ALA A 68 -12.16 -1.03 -15.05
C ALA A 68 -11.15 -0.91 -13.92
N PHE A 69 -10.18 -0.01 -14.05
CA PHE A 69 -9.25 0.33 -12.98
C PHE A 69 -8.76 1.77 -13.03
N ARG A 70 -8.13 2.19 -11.94
CA ARG A 70 -7.41 3.45 -11.76
C ARG A 70 -6.12 3.21 -10.97
N PHE A 71 -5.12 4.06 -11.15
CA PHE A 71 -3.86 3.96 -10.40
C PHE A 71 -3.73 5.10 -9.38
N LEU A 72 -2.97 4.81 -8.32
CA LEU A 72 -2.64 5.75 -7.26
C LEU A 72 -1.24 6.33 -7.50
N MET A 73 -1.15 7.65 -7.59
CA MET A 73 0.10 8.39 -7.55
C MET A 73 0.37 8.87 -6.12
N CYS A 74 1.65 8.91 -5.75
CA CYS A 74 2.16 9.47 -4.49
C CYS A 74 3.38 10.37 -4.75
N LEU A 75 3.40 11.54 -4.11
CA LEU A 75 4.62 12.33 -3.91
C LEU A 75 4.91 12.45 -2.40
N GLY A 76 6.19 12.48 -2.02
CA GLY A 76 6.60 12.63 -0.63
C GLY A 76 7.15 14.01 -0.30
N GLN A 77 7.37 14.28 0.98
CA GLN A 77 8.24 15.37 1.45
C GLN A 77 9.14 14.85 2.57
N THR A 78 10.45 14.95 2.37
CA THR A 78 11.48 14.34 3.24
C THR A 78 12.64 15.28 3.52
N THR A 79 12.47 16.59 3.33
CA THR A 79 13.34 17.62 3.90
C THR A 79 12.56 18.52 4.87
N PRO A 80 13.16 18.98 5.98
CA PRO A 80 12.59 20.04 6.79
C PRO A 80 12.29 21.31 5.98
N GLU A 81 11.37 22.13 6.45
CA GLU A 81 10.63 23.17 5.69
C GLU A 81 11.49 24.38 5.22
N ASN A 82 12.82 24.32 5.33
CA ASN A 82 13.76 25.41 5.03
C ASN A 82 14.71 25.17 3.83
N SER A 83 14.64 24.03 3.14
CA SER A 83 15.38 23.81 1.87
C SER A 83 14.61 24.40 0.68
N SER A 84 14.93 25.67 0.37
CA SER A 84 14.22 26.61 -0.51
C SER A 84 14.24 26.31 -2.02
N GLY A 85 14.19 25.04 -2.45
CA GLY A 85 14.23 24.63 -3.85
C GLY A 85 13.49 23.33 -4.22
N LEU A 86 12.65 22.81 -3.33
CA LEU A 86 12.01 21.48 -3.46
C LEU A 86 10.51 21.50 -3.76
N LEU A 87 9.89 22.69 -3.81
CA LEU A 87 8.45 22.85 -4.03
C LEU A 87 8.20 23.43 -5.42
N GLN A 88 8.01 22.56 -6.41
CA GLN A 88 7.43 22.89 -7.70
C GLN A 88 6.39 21.85 -8.11
N ASN A 89 5.35 22.31 -8.80
CA ASN A 89 4.32 21.47 -9.39
C ASN A 89 4.96 20.47 -10.35
N VAL A 90 4.86 19.17 -10.09
CA VAL A 90 5.31 18.17 -11.07
C VAL A 90 4.21 18.00 -12.12
N SER A 91 4.53 18.34 -13.37
CA SER A 91 3.64 18.07 -14.51
C SER A 91 3.68 16.59 -14.85
N MET A 92 2.51 16.03 -15.14
CA MET A 92 2.32 14.60 -15.35
C MET A 92 1.33 14.31 -16.47
N ASN A 93 1.60 13.26 -17.23
CA ASN A 93 0.57 12.55 -17.98
C ASN A 93 0.80 11.05 -17.86
N GLY A 94 -0.21 10.24 -18.17
CA GLY A 94 -0.15 8.81 -17.92
C GLY A 94 -1.04 7.99 -18.83
N SER A 95 -0.94 6.68 -18.67
CA SER A 95 -1.70 5.68 -19.42
C SER A 95 -1.79 4.38 -18.64
N VAL A 96 -2.70 3.51 -19.06
CA VAL A 96 -2.92 2.19 -18.48
C VAL A 96 -3.03 1.12 -19.56
N THR A 97 -2.71 -0.12 -19.20
CA THR A 97 -2.90 -1.32 -20.00
C THR A 97 -2.96 -2.56 -19.10
N THR A 98 -3.29 -3.71 -19.68
CA THR A 98 -3.33 -5.01 -19.01
C THR A 98 -2.50 -6.01 -19.79
N LEU A 99 -1.84 -6.94 -19.11
CA LEU A 99 -0.84 -7.82 -19.74
C LEU A 99 -1.17 -9.30 -19.55
N GLY A 100 -0.92 -10.10 -20.59
CA GLY A 100 -0.98 -11.57 -20.52
C GLY A 100 0.22 -12.19 -19.81
N GLY A 101 1.33 -11.46 -19.68
CA GLY A 101 2.52 -11.94 -19.01
C GLY A 101 3.42 -10.80 -18.56
N MET A 102 4.41 -11.14 -17.73
CA MET A 102 5.43 -10.19 -17.26
C MET A 102 6.51 -9.88 -18.33
N GLY A 103 6.43 -10.44 -19.54
CA GLY A 103 7.46 -10.29 -20.55
C GLY A 103 7.61 -8.88 -21.09
N ASN A 104 8.83 -8.53 -21.52
CA ASN A 104 9.04 -7.29 -22.28
C ASN A 104 8.28 -7.30 -23.61
N ALA A 105 8.00 -8.48 -24.18
CA ALA A 105 7.18 -8.63 -25.39
C ALA A 105 5.68 -8.36 -25.15
N ASP A 106 5.14 -8.78 -24.00
CA ASP A 106 3.75 -8.45 -23.62
C ASP A 106 3.59 -6.94 -23.50
N LEU A 107 4.52 -6.31 -22.78
CA LEU A 107 4.66 -4.86 -22.74
C LEU A 107 4.74 -4.25 -24.15
N SER A 108 5.63 -4.73 -25.03
CA SER A 108 5.82 -4.19 -26.38
C SER A 108 4.52 -4.09 -27.19
N ASN A 109 3.71 -5.14 -27.12
CA ASN A 109 2.50 -5.30 -27.92
C ASN A 109 1.25 -4.73 -27.25
N ALA A 110 1.35 -4.27 -26.00
CA ALA A 110 0.22 -3.77 -25.22
C ALA A 110 -0.40 -2.50 -25.82
N THR A 111 -1.73 -2.45 -25.85
CA THR A 111 -2.48 -1.25 -26.24
C THR A 111 -2.67 -0.34 -25.02
N TRP A 112 -2.25 0.91 -25.11
CA TRP A 112 -2.25 1.85 -23.99
C TRP A 112 -3.40 2.86 -24.10
N THR A 113 -4.26 2.89 -23.09
CA THR A 113 -5.33 3.89 -22.95
C THR A 113 -4.80 5.08 -22.17
N ARG A 114 -4.91 6.30 -22.72
CA ARG A 114 -4.49 7.54 -22.01
C ARG A 114 -5.31 7.71 -20.73
N ALA A 115 -4.63 7.96 -19.63
CA ALA A 115 -5.24 8.28 -18.35
C ALA A 115 -5.54 9.77 -18.22
N THR A 116 -6.54 10.10 -17.40
CA THR A 116 -6.91 11.48 -17.07
C THR A 116 -7.03 11.66 -15.55
N VAL A 117 -7.02 12.91 -15.09
CA VAL A 117 -7.36 13.30 -13.72
C VAL A 117 -8.40 14.42 -13.79
N GLY A 118 -9.63 14.17 -13.34
CA GLY A 118 -10.75 15.11 -13.48
C GLY A 118 -11.26 15.29 -14.93
N GLY A 119 -10.75 14.49 -15.87
CA GLY A 119 -10.89 14.67 -17.32
C GLY A 119 -9.66 15.29 -18.01
N GLU A 120 -8.71 15.86 -17.27
CA GLU A 120 -7.50 16.43 -17.86
C GLU A 120 -6.47 15.35 -18.20
N GLY A 121 -5.98 15.34 -19.44
CA GLY A 121 -5.00 14.35 -19.93
C GLY A 121 -3.54 14.66 -19.57
N ASP A 122 -3.27 15.92 -19.20
CA ASP A 122 -2.02 16.41 -18.63
C ASP A 122 -2.40 17.15 -17.33
N TRP A 123 -1.85 16.75 -16.19
CA TRP A 123 -2.20 17.31 -14.88
C TRP A 123 -0.95 17.77 -14.12
N THR A 124 -1.16 18.40 -12.96
CA THR A 124 -0.07 18.70 -12.02
C THR A 124 -0.40 18.10 -10.66
N MET A 125 0.61 17.54 -10.00
CA MET A 125 0.48 17.03 -8.63
C MET A 125 1.33 17.89 -7.70
N GLN A 126 0.73 18.30 -6.57
CA GLN A 126 1.42 19.06 -5.53
C GLN A 126 2.19 18.12 -4.60
N PRO A 127 3.48 18.36 -4.29
CA PRO A 127 4.14 17.70 -3.18
C PRO A 127 3.51 18.13 -1.85
N PRO A 128 3.50 17.26 -0.82
CA PRO A 128 2.99 17.61 0.49
C PRO A 128 3.88 18.68 1.14
N GLN A 129 3.28 19.62 1.86
CA GLN A 129 4.00 20.78 2.38
C GLN A 129 4.82 20.46 3.64
N THR A 130 4.37 19.51 4.45
CA THR A 130 4.98 19.13 5.74
C THR A 130 5.94 17.95 5.60
N TYR A 131 7.09 18.02 6.29
CA TYR A 131 8.05 16.92 6.39
C TYR A 131 7.41 15.61 6.90
N GLY A 132 7.75 14.50 6.26
CA GLY A 132 7.29 13.17 6.68
C GLY A 132 5.80 12.92 6.38
N ARG A 133 5.27 13.54 5.32
CA ARG A 133 3.91 13.30 4.79
C ARG A 133 3.97 12.92 3.31
N ARG A 134 2.84 12.43 2.81
CA ARG A 134 2.60 12.04 1.41
C ARG A 134 1.42 12.83 0.88
N SER A 135 1.46 13.26 -0.38
CA SER A 135 0.26 13.66 -1.12
C SER A 135 -0.12 12.54 -2.08
N TYR A 136 -1.42 12.36 -2.29
CA TYR A 136 -1.95 11.30 -3.14
C TYR A 136 -2.90 11.82 -4.21
N GLN A 137 -2.85 11.20 -5.39
CA GLN A 137 -3.70 11.52 -6.52
C GLN A 137 -4.15 10.22 -7.20
N TRP A 138 -5.45 9.93 -7.19
CA TRP A 138 -6.02 8.88 -8.03
C TRP A 138 -6.13 9.38 -9.48
N SER A 139 -5.90 8.50 -10.46
CA SER A 139 -6.44 8.72 -11.81
C SER A 139 -7.97 8.65 -11.81
N ASP A 140 -8.58 9.16 -12.88
CA ASP A 140 -9.95 8.79 -13.22
C ASP A 140 -10.07 7.26 -13.45
N TRP A 141 -11.30 6.75 -13.35
CA TRP A 141 -11.60 5.35 -13.66
C TRP A 141 -11.54 5.10 -15.18
N LEU A 142 -10.74 4.11 -15.58
CA LEU A 142 -10.48 3.76 -16.97
C LEU A 142 -11.12 2.39 -17.28
N PRO A 143 -12.04 2.30 -18.25
CA PRO A 143 -12.70 1.05 -18.64
C PRO A 143 -11.78 0.21 -19.53
N VAL A 144 -10.72 -0.32 -18.91
CA VAL A 144 -9.77 -1.25 -19.53
C VAL A 144 -9.92 -2.58 -18.79
N PRO A 145 -10.53 -3.60 -19.42
CA PRO A 145 -10.77 -4.87 -18.77
C PRO A 145 -9.46 -5.64 -18.59
N SER A 146 -9.33 -6.34 -17.46
CA SER A 146 -8.24 -7.28 -17.22
C SER A 146 -8.26 -8.44 -18.22
N MET A 147 -7.09 -8.97 -18.57
CA MET A 147 -6.96 -10.16 -19.41
C MET A 147 -6.39 -11.35 -18.64
N GLU A 148 -6.78 -12.56 -19.04
CA GLU A 148 -6.16 -13.81 -18.60
C GLU A 148 -4.67 -13.85 -18.93
N ARG A 149 -3.89 -14.61 -18.16
CA ARG A 149 -2.44 -14.72 -18.36
C ARG A 149 -2.04 -15.91 -19.22
N THR A 150 -1.17 -15.63 -20.17
CA THR A 150 -0.54 -16.60 -21.08
C THR A 150 0.62 -17.36 -20.42
N ASP A 151 1.14 -16.87 -19.29
CA ASP A 151 2.21 -17.51 -18.50
C ASP A 151 1.70 -18.54 -17.46
N GLY A 152 0.38 -18.76 -17.36
CA GLY A 152 -0.23 -19.83 -16.55
C GLY A 152 -0.51 -19.48 -15.08
N ASP A 153 -0.17 -18.28 -14.63
CA ASP A 153 -0.64 -17.70 -13.37
C ASP A 153 -2.13 -17.31 -13.49
N LYS A 154 -2.80 -17.08 -12.36
CA LYS A 154 -4.22 -16.71 -12.27
C LYS A 154 -4.47 -15.27 -11.84
N HIS A 155 -3.45 -14.59 -11.33
CA HIS A 155 -3.57 -13.20 -10.87
C HIS A 155 -3.36 -12.25 -12.06
N HIS A 156 -4.43 -11.62 -12.57
CA HIS A 156 -4.37 -10.74 -13.75
C HIS A 156 -3.42 -9.54 -13.52
N LEU A 157 -2.73 -9.10 -14.58
CA LEU A 157 -1.76 -8.00 -14.50
C LEU A 157 -2.37 -6.67 -14.93
N LEU A 158 -2.44 -5.72 -14.00
CA LEU A 158 -2.69 -4.31 -14.30
C LEU A 158 -1.35 -3.59 -14.48
N THR A 159 -1.24 -2.70 -15.46
CA THR A 159 -0.06 -1.86 -15.66
C THR A 159 -0.44 -0.40 -15.88
N ALA A 160 0.31 0.51 -15.26
CA ALA A 160 0.22 1.94 -15.49
C ALA A 160 1.57 2.54 -15.83
N ARG A 161 1.54 3.65 -16.56
CA ARG A 161 2.67 4.55 -16.81
C ARG A 161 2.32 5.97 -16.42
N VAL A 162 3.31 6.69 -15.88
CA VAL A 162 3.21 8.14 -15.69
C VAL A 162 4.55 8.77 -16.09
N TYR A 163 4.49 9.74 -17.01
CA TYR A 163 5.60 10.60 -17.38
C TYR A 163 5.64 11.81 -16.45
N LEU A 164 6.78 12.05 -15.79
CA LEU A 164 7.01 13.16 -14.87
C LEU A 164 8.00 14.15 -15.50
N TYR A 165 7.59 15.42 -15.60
CA TYR A 165 8.39 16.48 -16.22
C TYR A 165 8.19 17.84 -15.53
N GLN A 166 9.11 18.77 -15.78
CA GLN A 166 9.02 20.16 -15.30
C GLN A 166 8.85 21.10 -16.50
N THR A 167 7.73 21.82 -16.53
CA THR A 167 7.36 22.73 -17.63
C THR A 167 8.11 24.06 -17.60
N THR A 168 8.51 24.53 -16.42
CA THR A 168 9.36 25.71 -16.20
C THR A 168 10.29 25.48 -15.01
N GLY A 169 11.17 26.45 -14.72
CA GLY A 169 12.03 26.44 -13.53
C GLY A 169 13.43 25.85 -13.73
N ALA A 170 14.24 25.91 -12.68
CA ALA A 170 15.48 25.14 -12.57
C ALA A 170 15.18 23.75 -11.98
N SER A 171 16.03 22.76 -12.32
CA SER A 171 15.92 21.33 -12.00
C SER A 171 15.62 21.01 -10.53
N ALA A 172 14.35 21.04 -10.13
CA ALA A 172 13.93 20.83 -8.75
C ALA A 172 13.94 19.33 -8.41
N PRO A 173 14.46 18.91 -7.23
CA PRO A 173 14.44 17.51 -6.85
C PRO A 173 13.02 17.03 -6.52
N VAL A 174 12.59 15.94 -7.14
CA VAL A 174 11.34 15.26 -6.86
C VAL A 174 11.59 14.19 -5.80
N VAL A 175 10.80 14.20 -4.72
CA VAL A 175 10.80 13.14 -3.71
C VAL A 175 9.72 12.13 -4.08
N LEU A 176 10.11 11.04 -4.72
CA LEU A 176 9.23 9.91 -4.98
C LEU A 176 9.25 8.88 -3.86
N TRP A 177 8.23 8.04 -3.87
CA TRP A 177 8.26 6.66 -3.39
C TRP A 177 9.54 5.92 -3.87
N GLY A 178 10.45 5.58 -2.93
CA GLY A 178 11.69 4.79 -3.14
C GLY A 178 12.68 4.95 -1.97
N HIS A 179 13.55 4.02 -1.58
CA HIS A 179 14.66 4.33 -0.64
C HIS A 179 15.95 3.85 -1.29
N ALA A 180 17.01 4.64 -1.20
CA ALA A 180 18.22 4.45 -2.00
C ALA A 180 18.89 3.07 -1.83
N ALA A 181 18.63 2.37 -0.71
CA ALA A 181 19.11 1.02 -0.42
C ALA A 181 17.99 -0.03 -0.26
N ASP A 182 16.72 0.30 -0.48
CA ASP A 182 15.63 -0.69 -0.47
C ASP A 182 15.44 -1.20 -1.92
N ASN A 183 15.20 -2.50 -2.11
CA ASN A 183 15.12 -3.15 -3.43
C ASN A 183 13.81 -3.96 -3.54
N PHE A 184 13.23 -4.00 -4.74
CA PHE A 184 11.96 -4.65 -5.06
C PHE A 184 12.07 -5.63 -6.25
N GLU A 185 13.27 -5.88 -6.79
CA GLU A 185 13.49 -6.82 -7.90
C GLU A 185 12.97 -8.24 -7.62
N ASN A 186 12.97 -8.66 -6.35
CA ASN A 186 12.43 -9.94 -5.90
C ASN A 186 10.91 -10.08 -6.13
N HIS A 187 10.15 -8.98 -6.19
CA HIS A 187 8.71 -9.04 -6.45
C HIS A 187 8.35 -9.43 -7.88
N ALA A 188 9.26 -9.24 -8.85
CA ALA A 188 9.04 -9.68 -10.22
C ALA A 188 9.01 -11.23 -10.35
N SER A 189 9.51 -11.95 -9.35
CA SER A 189 9.54 -13.41 -9.24
C SER A 189 8.84 -13.92 -7.97
N HIS A 190 7.90 -13.15 -7.40
CA HIS A 190 7.20 -13.50 -6.15
C HIS A 190 6.47 -14.87 -6.26
N PRO A 191 6.79 -15.86 -5.39
CA PRO A 191 6.38 -17.26 -5.59
C PRO A 191 4.88 -17.53 -5.42
N SER A 192 4.10 -16.56 -4.93
CA SER A 192 2.63 -16.66 -4.86
C SER A 192 1.91 -16.24 -6.15
N GLY A 193 2.62 -15.76 -7.18
CA GLY A 193 2.03 -15.17 -8.39
C GLY A 193 1.53 -13.73 -8.23
N ARG A 194 1.43 -13.22 -6.99
CA ARG A 194 1.08 -11.82 -6.68
C ARG A 194 2.22 -10.83 -6.93
N VAL A 195 2.90 -11.00 -8.07
CA VAL A 195 4.05 -10.19 -8.50
C VAL A 195 3.73 -8.69 -8.61
N TRP A 196 4.77 -7.88 -8.49
CA TRP A 196 4.78 -6.52 -9.06
C TRP A 196 6.20 -6.16 -9.51
N ARG A 197 6.30 -5.16 -10.38
CA ARG A 197 7.56 -4.69 -10.97
C ARG A 197 7.46 -3.21 -11.25
N THR A 198 8.50 -2.45 -10.89
CA THR A 198 8.65 -1.06 -11.35
C THR A 198 9.86 -0.89 -12.25
N ILE A 199 9.72 -0.06 -13.28
CA ILE A 199 10.74 0.29 -14.28
C ILE A 199 10.70 1.81 -14.48
N TYR A 200 11.85 2.44 -14.80
CA TYR A 200 11.86 3.82 -15.31
C TYR A 200 12.66 3.94 -16.62
N ARG A 201 12.27 4.92 -17.44
CA ARG A 201 12.87 5.26 -18.76
C ARG A 201 12.90 6.77 -18.94
N SER A 202 13.86 7.31 -19.68
CA SER A 202 13.90 8.75 -20.00
C SER A 202 12.92 9.12 -21.13
N GLY A 203 12.38 10.33 -21.09
CA GLY A 203 11.48 10.86 -22.13
C GLY A 203 10.03 10.35 -22.01
N SER A 204 9.14 10.95 -22.81
CA SER A 204 7.69 10.73 -22.75
C SER A 204 7.28 9.38 -23.36
N CYS A 205 7.17 8.36 -22.51
CA CYS A 205 6.81 6.99 -22.86
C CYS A 205 5.37 6.63 -22.47
N ALA A 206 4.62 7.56 -21.86
CA ALA A 206 3.27 7.29 -21.36
C ALA A 206 2.27 7.00 -22.49
N ALA A 207 2.10 7.91 -23.45
CA ALA A 207 1.13 7.77 -24.54
C ALA A 207 1.68 7.04 -25.78
N ALA A 208 2.92 6.55 -25.76
CA ALA A 208 3.60 5.98 -26.92
C ALA A 208 3.46 4.45 -27.01
N ASN A 209 3.22 3.94 -28.23
CA ASN A 209 3.46 2.53 -28.54
C ASN A 209 4.94 2.20 -28.28
N GLN A 210 5.21 1.08 -27.60
CA GLN A 210 6.55 0.74 -27.13
C GLN A 210 7.56 0.50 -28.25
N ASN A 211 7.12 0.24 -29.48
CA ASN A 211 8.02 -0.02 -30.61
C ASN A 211 8.83 1.21 -31.05
N THR A 212 8.55 2.41 -30.51
CA THR A 212 9.42 3.60 -30.65
C THR A 212 10.39 3.79 -29.48
N LEU A 213 10.35 2.92 -28.46
CA LEU A 213 11.10 3.05 -27.21
C LEU A 213 12.16 1.93 -27.13
N ASN A 214 13.43 2.30 -26.89
CA ASN A 214 14.47 1.29 -26.76
C ASN A 214 14.37 0.55 -25.42
N LEU A 215 13.85 -0.68 -25.44
CA LEU A 215 13.68 -1.50 -24.23
C LEU A 215 14.99 -1.87 -23.54
N THR A 216 16.14 -1.77 -24.22
CA THR A 216 17.47 -2.05 -23.62
C THR A 216 17.97 -0.94 -22.70
N THR A 217 17.30 0.22 -22.61
CA THR A 217 17.66 1.32 -21.68
C THR A 217 16.74 1.44 -20.46
N GLY A 218 15.78 0.53 -20.28
CA GLY A 218 14.90 0.52 -19.10
C GLY A 218 15.60 -0.10 -17.89
N SER A 219 15.90 0.71 -16.88
CA SER A 219 16.45 0.23 -15.60
C SER A 219 15.34 -0.33 -14.70
N PRO A 220 15.60 -1.42 -13.94
CA PRO A 220 14.82 -1.75 -12.75
C PRO A 220 14.70 -0.51 -11.84
N ALA A 221 13.50 -0.26 -11.33
CA ALA A 221 13.25 0.87 -10.46
C ALA A 221 13.11 0.40 -9.01
N ASN A 222 13.85 1.03 -8.10
CA ASN A 222 13.61 0.87 -6.66
C ASN A 222 12.51 1.84 -6.19
N GLY A 223 11.37 1.83 -6.91
CA GLY A 223 10.23 2.74 -6.70
C GLY A 223 9.95 3.73 -7.85
N GLY A 224 8.72 4.25 -7.86
CA GLY A 224 8.19 5.23 -8.81
C GLY A 224 6.97 5.97 -8.21
N PRO A 225 6.38 6.96 -8.89
CA PRO A 225 5.26 7.74 -8.36
C PRO A 225 3.98 6.90 -8.25
N ILE A 226 3.87 5.85 -9.06
CA ILE A 226 2.74 4.91 -9.05
C ILE A 226 2.97 3.92 -7.90
N VAL A 227 2.05 3.87 -6.95
CA VAL A 227 2.19 3.06 -5.72
C VAL A 227 1.20 1.90 -5.63
N GLY A 228 0.18 1.89 -6.46
CA GLY A 228 -0.89 0.89 -6.42
C GLY A 228 -2.04 1.15 -7.38
N PHE A 229 -3.06 0.32 -7.27
CA PHE A 229 -4.25 0.31 -8.12
C PHE A 229 -5.54 0.18 -7.31
N GLN A 230 -6.62 0.71 -7.87
CA GLN A 230 -7.99 0.32 -7.53
C GLN A 230 -8.68 -0.22 -8.78
N TYR A 231 -9.42 -1.32 -8.64
CA TYR A 231 -10.06 -2.01 -9.76
C TYR A 231 -11.50 -2.42 -9.38
N ALA A 232 -12.39 -2.41 -10.38
CA ALA A 232 -13.77 -2.85 -10.26
C ALA A 232 -13.84 -4.32 -10.70
N ALA A 233 -13.91 -5.23 -9.74
CA ALA A 233 -13.93 -6.67 -9.96
C ALA A 233 -15.32 -7.18 -10.35
N ALA A 234 -15.37 -8.29 -11.08
CA ALA A 234 -16.61 -9.03 -11.30
C ALA A 234 -17.12 -9.68 -10.00
N GLY A 235 -16.20 -10.29 -9.24
CA GLY A 235 -16.45 -10.91 -7.95
C GLY A 235 -16.25 -9.98 -6.74
N LYS A 236 -16.55 -10.49 -5.54
CA LYS A 236 -16.39 -9.75 -4.29
C LYS A 236 -14.91 -9.62 -3.90
N VAL A 237 -14.50 -8.45 -3.40
CA VAL A 237 -13.17 -8.16 -2.84
C VAL A 237 -13.30 -7.57 -1.44
N VAL A 238 -12.42 -8.00 -0.52
CA VAL A 238 -12.22 -7.40 0.81
C VAL A 238 -10.81 -6.82 0.88
N ASN A 239 -10.71 -5.51 1.15
CA ASN A 239 -9.42 -4.83 1.25
C ASN A 239 -8.93 -4.83 2.70
N LEU A 240 -7.71 -5.32 2.92
CA LEU A 240 -6.99 -5.21 4.19
C LEU A 240 -5.93 -4.12 4.03
N VAL A 241 -5.98 -3.08 4.87
CA VAL A 241 -5.11 -1.89 4.74
C VAL A 241 -4.19 -1.78 5.95
N GLY A 242 -2.89 -2.04 5.74
CA GLY A 242 -1.87 -2.07 6.79
C GLY A 242 -1.27 -0.70 7.09
N PHE A 243 -1.28 -0.31 8.35
CA PHE A 243 -0.51 0.82 8.87
C PHE A 243 0.48 0.32 9.91
N GLY A 244 1.68 0.88 9.97
CA GLY A 244 2.71 0.44 10.93
C GLY A 244 4.12 0.88 10.55
N ASP A 245 5.11 0.30 11.20
CA ASP A 245 6.54 0.53 10.93
C ASP A 245 7.13 -0.52 9.94
N SER A 246 8.44 -0.77 10.00
CA SER A 246 9.13 -1.79 9.17
C SER A 246 8.60 -3.22 9.37
N ILE A 247 7.97 -3.50 10.51
CA ILE A 247 7.31 -4.78 10.80
C ILE A 247 6.04 -4.95 9.95
N CYS A 248 5.26 -3.87 9.74
CA CYS A 248 4.11 -3.89 8.83
C CYS A 248 4.54 -3.90 7.37
N GLU A 249 5.57 -3.12 7.04
CA GLU A 249 6.16 -3.06 5.71
C GLU A 249 6.74 -4.41 5.22
N GLY A 250 7.14 -5.29 6.14
CA GLY A 250 7.84 -6.53 5.77
C GLY A 250 9.28 -6.28 5.32
N ARG A 251 9.97 -5.30 5.92
CA ARG A 251 11.28 -4.77 5.47
C ARG A 251 12.31 -5.82 5.07
N ALA A 252 12.33 -6.95 5.78
CA ALA A 252 13.36 -7.98 5.65
C ALA A 252 12.80 -9.31 5.11
N SER A 253 11.83 -9.16 4.22
CA SER A 253 11.14 -10.16 3.40
C SER A 253 10.82 -9.47 2.06
N TYR A 254 9.69 -9.78 1.44
CA TYR A 254 9.14 -9.04 0.30
C TYR A 254 8.56 -7.70 0.78
N ILE A 255 9.36 -6.63 0.65
CA ILE A 255 9.03 -5.26 1.11
C ILE A 255 7.74 -4.78 0.44
N GLY A 256 6.71 -4.47 1.22
CA GLY A 256 5.36 -4.16 0.75
C GLY A 256 4.34 -5.26 1.04
N ASP A 257 4.73 -6.53 1.04
CA ASP A 257 3.80 -7.65 1.27
C ASP A 257 3.65 -7.96 2.78
N GLY A 258 4.75 -7.99 3.54
CA GLY A 258 4.75 -8.14 5.00
C GLY A 258 3.91 -9.32 5.52
N PHE A 259 3.26 -9.15 6.69
CA PHE A 259 2.36 -10.17 7.24
C PHE A 259 0.95 -10.15 6.61
N GLY A 260 0.58 -9.09 5.88
CA GLY A 260 -0.78 -8.93 5.35
C GLY A 260 -1.01 -9.64 4.03
N ALA A 261 -0.01 -9.72 3.15
CA ALA A 261 -0.10 -10.52 1.94
C ALA A 261 -0.31 -12.04 2.20
N PRO A 262 0.43 -12.71 3.10
CA PRO A 262 0.13 -14.11 3.44
C PRO A 262 -1.23 -14.27 4.14
N ALA A 263 -1.71 -13.26 4.88
CA ALA A 263 -3.07 -13.27 5.42
C ALA A 263 -4.13 -13.23 4.31
N ALA A 264 -4.01 -12.29 3.36
CA ALA A 264 -4.92 -12.15 2.22
C ALA A 264 -4.89 -13.39 1.30
N ALA A 265 -3.72 -13.99 1.09
CA ALA A 265 -3.57 -15.23 0.33
C ALA A 265 -4.22 -16.43 1.05
N ALA A 266 -4.08 -16.54 2.37
CA ALA A 266 -4.75 -17.58 3.16
C ALA A 266 -6.28 -17.42 3.15
N LEU A 267 -6.78 -16.18 3.34
CA LEU A 267 -8.20 -15.85 3.31
C LEU A 267 -8.82 -16.18 1.94
N SER A 268 -8.23 -15.69 0.85
CA SER A 268 -8.69 -15.95 -0.53
C SER A 268 -8.67 -17.44 -0.92
N LYS A 269 -7.88 -18.27 -0.22
CA LYS A 269 -7.87 -19.73 -0.38
C LYS A 269 -8.95 -20.43 0.44
N SER A 270 -9.39 -19.82 1.54
CA SER A 270 -10.40 -20.38 2.45
C SER A 270 -11.84 -19.94 2.15
N ASP A 271 -12.02 -18.77 1.55
CA ASP A 271 -13.32 -18.19 1.22
C ASP A 271 -13.47 -18.08 -0.30
N ALA A 272 -14.17 -19.05 -0.88
CA ALA A 272 -14.47 -19.06 -2.33
C ALA A 272 -15.50 -18.00 -2.75
N SER A 273 -16.04 -17.20 -1.82
CA SER A 273 -17.01 -16.12 -2.10
C SER A 273 -16.38 -14.73 -2.12
N ALA A 274 -15.10 -14.57 -1.75
CA ALA A 274 -14.41 -13.29 -1.76
C ALA A 274 -12.90 -13.42 -2.01
N SER A 275 -12.38 -12.60 -2.92
CA SER A 275 -10.95 -12.31 -3.00
C SER A 275 -10.55 -11.36 -1.89
N TYR A 276 -9.34 -11.50 -1.34
CA TYR A 276 -8.80 -10.56 -0.35
C TYR A 276 -7.58 -9.86 -0.92
N GLU A 277 -7.53 -8.54 -0.74
CA GLU A 277 -6.36 -7.73 -1.09
C GLU A 277 -5.62 -7.20 0.13
N TRP A 278 -4.34 -6.91 -0.08
CA TRP A 278 -3.48 -6.25 0.89
C TRP A 278 -2.94 -4.94 0.30
N SER A 279 -3.23 -3.84 0.98
CA SER A 279 -2.66 -2.52 0.71
C SER A 279 -1.79 -2.10 1.88
N ASN A 280 -0.48 -2.07 1.68
CA ASN A 280 0.45 -1.74 2.74
C ASN A 280 0.80 -0.26 2.70
N LEU A 281 0.59 0.44 3.81
CA LEU A 281 0.91 1.86 4.01
C LEU A 281 1.87 2.10 5.19
N GLY A 282 2.37 1.03 5.82
CA GLY A 282 3.37 1.07 6.88
C GLY A 282 4.80 1.26 6.38
N TRP A 283 5.69 1.83 7.20
CA TRP A 283 7.02 2.23 6.76
C TRP A 283 8.19 2.10 7.75
N THR A 284 9.37 1.72 7.27
CA THR A 284 10.59 1.59 8.08
C THR A 284 10.91 2.88 8.83
N GLY A 285 10.86 2.80 10.17
CA GLY A 285 11.17 3.90 11.08
C GLY A 285 9.97 4.77 11.51
N GLN A 286 8.70 4.41 11.20
CA GLN A 286 7.57 5.17 11.76
C GLN A 286 7.55 5.10 13.28
N THR A 287 7.33 6.25 13.93
CA THR A 287 6.75 6.36 15.27
C THR A 287 5.23 6.16 15.21
N SER A 288 4.59 5.83 16.33
CA SER A 288 3.12 5.72 16.44
C SER A 288 2.40 7.01 16.04
N ALA A 289 3.05 8.18 16.19
CA ALA A 289 2.53 9.47 15.75
C ALA A 289 2.51 9.60 14.22
N GLN A 290 3.56 9.13 13.53
CA GLN A 290 3.63 9.16 12.06
C GLN A 290 2.70 8.12 11.42
N ILE A 291 2.51 6.95 12.07
CA ILE A 291 1.47 5.98 11.69
C ILE A 291 0.09 6.62 11.73
N GLY A 292 -0.23 7.33 12.81
CA GLY A 292 -1.50 8.05 12.94
C GLY A 292 -1.68 9.21 11.94
N ALA A 293 -0.59 9.82 11.47
CA ALA A 293 -0.63 10.83 10.41
C ALA A 293 -0.87 10.21 9.02
N ASN A 294 -0.14 9.14 8.68
CA ASN A 294 -0.32 8.37 7.45
C ASN A 294 -1.74 7.79 7.29
N LEU A 295 -2.37 7.43 8.41
CA LEU A 295 -3.75 6.98 8.45
C LEU A 295 -4.74 8.11 8.17
N ALA A 296 -4.46 9.34 8.62
CA ALA A 296 -5.26 10.51 8.24
C ALA A 296 -5.12 10.81 6.75
N ASP A 297 -3.90 10.76 6.18
CA ASP A 297 -3.67 10.92 4.74
C ASP A 297 -4.49 9.90 3.92
N ALA A 298 -4.54 8.65 4.37
CA ALA A 298 -5.28 7.58 3.69
C ALA A 298 -6.81 7.77 3.72
N LEU A 299 -7.36 8.31 4.81
CA LEU A 299 -8.77 8.68 4.90
C LEU A 299 -9.08 9.91 4.03
N GLU A 300 -8.26 10.96 4.12
CA GLU A 300 -8.45 12.24 3.42
C GLU A 300 -8.40 12.07 1.89
N HIS A 301 -7.50 11.21 1.40
CA HIS A 301 -7.36 10.92 -0.03
C HIS A 301 -8.24 9.75 -0.54
N GLY A 302 -9.15 9.22 0.28
CA GLY A 302 -10.06 8.13 -0.12
C GLY A 302 -9.35 6.85 -0.54
N ILE A 303 -8.21 6.55 0.10
CA ILE A 303 -7.47 5.29 -0.01
C ILE A 303 -8.02 4.25 0.97
N LEU A 304 -8.50 4.72 2.12
CA LEU A 304 -9.18 3.95 3.16
C LEU A 304 -10.63 4.44 3.28
N GLY A 305 -11.60 3.53 3.16
CA GLY A 305 -13.03 3.79 3.29
C GLY A 305 -13.76 2.72 4.11
N PRO A 306 -15.07 2.90 4.37
CA PRO A 306 -15.85 2.04 5.28
C PRO A 306 -16.02 0.59 4.80
N GLN A 307 -15.68 0.29 3.54
CA GLN A 307 -15.65 -1.07 2.99
C GLN A 307 -14.31 -1.82 3.21
N ASP A 308 -13.30 -1.15 3.75
CA ASP A 308 -11.95 -1.70 3.98
C ASP A 308 -11.71 -2.00 5.47
N ILE A 309 -10.77 -2.91 5.78
CA ILE A 309 -10.39 -3.23 7.17
C ILE A 309 -9.02 -2.64 7.47
N ALA A 310 -8.94 -1.70 8.42
CA ALA A 310 -7.71 -1.06 8.85
C ALA A 310 -6.94 -1.90 9.87
N ILE A 311 -5.69 -2.24 9.58
CA ILE A 311 -4.81 -3.04 10.46
C ILE A 311 -3.78 -2.11 11.09
N ILE A 312 -3.83 -1.91 12.41
CA ILE A 312 -3.02 -0.90 13.11
C ILE A 312 -2.28 -1.44 14.34
N PRO A 313 -1.08 -0.92 14.68
CA PRO A 313 -0.27 -1.45 15.77
C PRO A 313 -0.74 -1.03 17.16
N GLY A 314 -0.38 -1.84 18.15
CA GLY A 314 -0.33 -1.45 19.56
C GLY A 314 0.65 -0.30 19.82
N GLY A 315 1.73 -0.23 19.06
CA GLY A 315 2.76 0.81 19.12
C GLY A 315 3.93 0.42 18.22
N SER A 316 4.89 1.33 18.03
CA SER A 316 6.10 1.06 17.24
C SER A 316 7.32 0.97 18.16
N PRO A 317 8.29 0.06 17.87
CA PRO A 317 9.56 0.01 18.59
C PRO A 317 10.48 1.20 18.27
N ASN A 318 10.03 2.17 17.47
CA ASN A 318 10.76 3.38 17.10
C ASN A 318 10.25 4.64 17.85
N ASP A 319 9.20 4.52 18.68
CA ASP A 319 8.81 5.60 19.60
C ASP A 319 9.82 5.80 20.76
N GLN A 320 10.73 4.84 20.98
CA GLN A 320 11.67 4.84 22.12
C GLN A 320 12.89 3.92 21.90
N SER A 321 14.00 4.21 22.60
CA SER A 321 15.12 3.27 22.80
C SER A 321 14.94 2.36 24.03
N SER A 322 14.14 2.79 25.01
CA SER A 322 13.74 2.00 26.19
C SER A 322 12.33 2.38 26.64
N PHE A 323 11.56 1.45 27.21
CA PHE A 323 10.19 1.75 27.59
C PHE A 323 10.13 2.55 28.89
N THR A 324 9.36 3.64 28.85
CA THR A 324 8.98 4.43 30.04
C THR A 324 7.45 4.53 30.13
N PRO A 325 6.88 4.79 31.31
CA PRO A 325 5.43 5.04 31.44
C PRO A 325 4.94 6.15 30.50
N ALA A 326 5.77 7.18 30.26
CA ALA A 326 5.50 8.26 29.32
C ALA A 326 5.47 7.78 27.85
N SER A 327 6.44 6.97 27.41
CA SER A 327 6.44 6.41 26.05
C SER A 327 5.21 5.51 25.77
N ILE A 328 4.83 4.70 26.76
CA ILE A 328 3.62 3.86 26.70
C ILE A 328 2.35 4.73 26.64
N ALA A 329 2.29 5.81 27.43
CA ALA A 329 1.18 6.76 27.40
C ALA A 329 1.08 7.48 26.04
N ASN A 330 2.21 7.87 25.43
CA ASN A 330 2.24 8.43 24.08
C ASN A 330 1.69 7.43 23.05
N MET A 331 2.23 6.20 22.98
CA MET A 331 1.75 5.17 22.04
C MET A 331 0.26 4.90 22.20
N ARG A 332 -0.23 4.75 23.44
CA ARG A 332 -1.68 4.64 23.75
C ARG A 332 -2.47 5.84 23.21
N GLY A 333 -1.95 7.06 23.38
CA GLY A 333 -2.57 8.29 22.89
C GLY A 333 -2.68 8.34 21.36
N GLN A 334 -1.61 8.02 20.63
CA GLN A 334 -1.65 8.01 19.16
C GLN A 334 -2.51 6.85 18.60
N ARG A 335 -2.48 5.68 19.25
CA ARG A 335 -3.38 4.55 18.98
C ARG A 335 -4.84 4.92 19.20
N GLY A 336 -5.15 5.64 20.28
CA GLY A 336 -6.48 6.16 20.59
C GLY A 336 -6.99 7.15 19.53
N LYS A 337 -6.17 8.13 19.11
CA LYS A 337 -6.50 9.05 18.01
C LYS A 337 -6.75 8.33 16.69
N SER A 338 -5.93 7.31 16.40
CA SER A 338 -6.06 6.51 15.17
C SER A 338 -7.41 5.76 15.15
N ARG A 339 -7.76 5.10 16.26
CA ARG A 339 -9.06 4.45 16.43
C ARG A 339 -10.24 5.43 16.35
N ALA A 340 -10.13 6.62 16.94
CA ALA A 340 -11.18 7.63 16.89
C ALA A 340 -11.50 8.02 15.43
N ARG A 341 -10.46 8.32 14.63
CA ARG A 341 -10.60 8.63 13.19
C ARG A 341 -11.22 7.49 12.38
N LEU A 342 -10.86 6.25 12.67
CA LEU A 342 -11.45 5.08 12.02
C LEU A 342 -12.93 4.94 12.37
N SER A 343 -13.29 5.13 13.64
CA SER A 343 -14.69 5.14 14.10
C SER A 343 -15.50 6.30 13.52
N GLU A 344 -14.93 7.51 13.44
CA GLU A 344 -15.53 8.69 12.78
C GLU A 344 -15.78 8.44 11.29
N ALA A 345 -14.87 7.74 10.60
CA ALA A 345 -14.98 7.35 9.20
C ALA A 345 -15.78 6.04 8.97
N ASN A 346 -16.29 5.39 10.03
CA ASN A 346 -16.97 4.09 9.99
C ASN A 346 -16.13 2.94 9.38
N VAL A 347 -14.80 3.00 9.54
CA VAL A 347 -13.86 1.98 9.07
C VAL A 347 -13.60 0.95 10.18
N PRO A 348 -13.89 -0.35 9.97
CA PRO A 348 -13.57 -1.39 10.95
C PRO A 348 -12.05 -1.59 11.12
N HIS A 349 -11.60 -1.85 12.34
CA HIS A 349 -10.16 -1.94 12.67
C HIS A 349 -9.77 -3.20 13.44
N ILE A 350 -8.57 -3.71 13.14
CA ILE A 350 -7.90 -4.77 13.91
C ILE A 350 -6.64 -4.19 14.53
N LEU A 351 -6.45 -4.42 15.83
CA LEU A 351 -5.22 -4.07 16.55
C LEU A 351 -4.25 -5.25 16.50
N TYR A 352 -2.95 -5.01 16.32
CA TYR A 352 -1.94 -6.06 16.53
C TYR A 352 -0.95 -5.71 17.65
N THR A 353 -0.62 -6.69 18.48
CA THR A 353 0.28 -6.52 19.64
C THR A 353 1.72 -6.24 19.22
N GLN A 354 2.46 -5.43 20.00
CA GLN A 354 3.86 -5.09 19.74
C GLN A 354 4.77 -6.33 19.89
N LEU A 355 5.58 -6.63 18.88
CA LEU A 355 6.52 -7.78 18.90
C LEU A 355 7.56 -7.66 20.02
N PRO A 356 8.11 -8.79 20.51
CA PRO A 356 9.43 -8.80 21.17
C PRO A 356 10.52 -8.41 20.16
N ILE A 357 11.58 -7.75 20.63
CA ILE A 357 12.77 -7.37 19.85
C ILE A 357 13.99 -7.99 20.54
N ASP A 358 14.97 -8.44 19.76
CA ASP A 358 16.17 -9.05 20.30
C ASP A 358 17.03 -8.04 21.11
N PRO A 359 17.56 -8.41 22.30
CA PRO A 359 18.42 -7.55 23.10
C PRO A 359 19.68 -7.03 22.39
N VAL A 360 20.23 -7.78 21.42
CA VAL A 360 21.37 -7.36 20.59
C VAL A 360 21.01 -6.16 19.71
N ALA A 361 19.75 -6.08 19.28
CA ALA A 361 19.25 -5.02 18.42
C ALA A 361 18.71 -3.81 19.20
N LYS A 362 17.90 -4.07 20.25
CA LYS A 362 17.42 -3.05 21.19
C LYS A 362 17.38 -3.62 22.62
N LEU A 363 18.31 -3.17 23.45
CA LEU A 363 18.43 -3.58 24.85
C LEU A 363 17.40 -2.84 25.71
N TYR A 364 16.18 -3.38 25.76
CA TYR A 364 15.10 -2.88 26.61
C TYR A 364 15.22 -3.35 28.07
N GLY A 365 15.80 -4.52 28.31
CA GLY A 365 15.91 -5.14 29.63
C GLY A 365 14.56 -5.16 30.37
N ALA A 366 14.59 -4.87 31.67
CA ALA A 366 13.41 -4.89 32.53
C ALA A 366 12.30 -3.91 32.11
N SER A 367 12.61 -2.91 31.27
CA SER A 367 11.59 -1.99 30.75
C SER A 367 10.58 -2.68 29.82
N ASP A 368 10.95 -3.80 29.20
CA ASP A 368 10.07 -4.59 28.32
C ASP A 368 8.79 -5.07 29.03
N ALA A 369 8.79 -5.19 30.37
CA ALA A 369 7.60 -5.49 31.16
C ALA A 369 6.47 -4.46 30.93
N LEU A 370 6.81 -3.21 30.59
CA LEU A 370 5.83 -2.17 30.23
C LEU A 370 5.18 -2.44 28.86
N ARG A 371 5.93 -2.96 27.87
CA ARG A 371 5.37 -3.42 26.58
C ARG A 371 4.49 -4.65 26.78
N ARG A 372 4.95 -5.65 27.56
CA ARG A 372 4.14 -6.83 27.92
C ARG A 372 2.81 -6.40 28.55
N SER A 373 2.85 -5.49 29.52
CA SER A 373 1.67 -4.92 30.18
C SER A 373 0.72 -4.17 29.23
N ASP A 374 1.22 -3.49 28.18
CA ASP A 374 0.32 -2.89 27.17
C ASP A 374 -0.28 -3.92 26.22
N ASN A 375 0.47 -4.95 25.83
CA ASN A 375 -0.05 -6.07 25.05
C ASN A 375 -1.14 -6.84 25.82
N ASP A 376 -0.99 -7.04 27.13
CA ASP A 376 -2.03 -7.63 27.98
C ASP A 376 -3.29 -6.77 28.07
N ARG A 377 -3.15 -5.44 28.00
CA ARG A 377 -4.28 -4.52 27.92
C ARG A 377 -4.95 -4.59 26.55
N LEU A 378 -4.19 -4.70 25.45
CA LEU A 378 -4.74 -4.96 24.11
C LEU A 378 -5.54 -6.27 24.08
N ARG A 379 -4.98 -7.39 24.56
CA ARG A 379 -5.67 -8.68 24.67
C ARG A 379 -7.00 -8.56 25.44
N LYS A 380 -7.03 -7.78 26.53
CA LYS A 380 -8.25 -7.51 27.31
C LYS A 380 -9.25 -6.60 26.60
N GLN A 381 -8.83 -5.75 25.65
CA GLN A 381 -9.78 -4.98 24.82
C GLN A 381 -10.64 -5.87 23.91
N ALA A 382 -10.18 -7.09 23.56
CA ALA A 382 -11.03 -8.05 22.85
C ALA A 382 -12.28 -8.46 23.64
N GLN A 383 -12.20 -8.47 24.98
CA GLN A 383 -13.35 -8.72 25.87
C GLN A 383 -14.37 -7.56 25.87
N HIS A 384 -14.04 -6.44 25.21
CA HIS A 384 -14.87 -5.24 25.09
C HIS A 384 -15.24 -4.92 23.62
N GLY A 385 -15.03 -5.86 22.69
CA GLY A 385 -15.48 -5.75 21.29
C GLY A 385 -14.46 -5.18 20.30
N ASP A 386 -13.22 -4.93 20.69
CA ASP A 386 -12.11 -4.79 19.72
C ASP A 386 -11.74 -6.16 19.13
N VAL A 387 -11.15 -6.17 17.93
CA VAL A 387 -10.53 -7.38 17.34
C VAL A 387 -9.01 -7.25 17.40
N VAL A 388 -8.32 -8.29 17.89
CA VAL A 388 -6.88 -8.21 18.23
C VAL A 388 -6.09 -9.42 17.72
N ALA A 389 -5.07 -9.17 16.90
CA ALA A 389 -4.12 -10.18 16.46
C ALA A 389 -2.89 -10.22 17.40
N ASP A 390 -2.77 -11.29 18.19
CA ASP A 390 -1.73 -11.46 19.21
C ASP A 390 -0.40 -12.01 18.65
N PHE A 391 0.23 -11.22 17.79
CA PHE A 391 1.56 -11.54 17.26
C PHE A 391 2.61 -11.71 18.37
N ALA A 392 2.48 -11.00 19.50
CA ALA A 392 3.47 -11.03 20.58
C ALA A 392 3.54 -12.40 21.26
N SER A 393 2.42 -13.08 21.47
CA SER A 393 2.40 -14.46 21.97
C SER A 393 2.97 -15.46 20.96
N ALA A 394 2.71 -15.26 19.66
CA ALA A 394 3.29 -16.11 18.62
C ALA A 394 4.82 -15.95 18.49
N PHE A 395 5.34 -14.74 18.66
CA PHE A 395 6.76 -14.42 18.47
C PHE A 395 7.63 -14.61 19.72
N THR A 396 7.08 -14.58 20.93
CA THR A 396 7.91 -14.73 22.16
C THR A 396 8.37 -16.18 22.34
N LEU A 397 9.67 -16.37 22.60
CA LEU A 397 10.29 -17.66 22.92
C LEU A 397 10.43 -17.83 24.45
N SER A 398 11.02 -16.83 25.11
CA SER A 398 11.30 -16.81 26.55
C SER A 398 11.45 -15.37 27.04
N GLU A 399 11.80 -15.19 28.31
CA GLU A 399 12.47 -13.97 28.78
C GLU A 399 13.97 -14.28 29.01
N ASN A 400 14.80 -13.24 29.12
CA ASN A 400 16.20 -13.35 29.55
C ASN A 400 16.39 -12.93 31.01
N ASP A 401 17.62 -13.04 31.52
CA ASP A 401 18.01 -12.67 32.90
C ASP A 401 17.74 -11.20 33.27
N GLN A 402 17.48 -10.33 32.28
CA GLN A 402 17.11 -8.93 32.47
C GLN A 402 15.60 -8.70 32.39
N GLY A 403 14.78 -9.72 32.17
CA GLY A 403 13.32 -9.61 32.03
C GLY A 403 12.85 -9.04 30.68
N GLN A 404 13.69 -9.09 29.64
CA GLN A 404 13.30 -8.77 28.25
C GLN A 404 12.81 -10.03 27.53
N SER A 405 11.68 -9.92 26.82
CA SER A 405 11.17 -10.98 25.96
C SER A 405 12.11 -11.24 24.79
N ILE A 406 12.51 -12.50 24.60
CA ILE A 406 13.32 -12.95 23.47
C ILE A 406 12.40 -13.39 22.32
N PRO A 407 12.60 -12.90 21.09
CA PRO A 407 11.84 -13.39 19.93
C PRO A 407 12.30 -14.80 19.53
N LYS A 408 11.42 -15.57 18.88
CA LYS A 408 11.77 -16.86 18.26
C LYS A 408 12.75 -16.64 17.11
N PRO A 409 14.01 -17.13 17.18
CA PRO A 409 15.03 -16.81 16.16
C PRO A 409 14.63 -17.24 14.74
N ASN A 410 13.88 -18.33 14.61
CA ASN A 410 13.40 -18.82 13.32
C ASN A 410 12.29 -17.96 12.68
N TYR A 411 11.73 -16.97 13.38
CA TYR A 411 10.76 -16.01 12.85
C TYR A 411 11.37 -14.62 12.59
N MET A 412 12.59 -14.36 13.05
CA MET A 412 13.28 -13.08 12.86
C MET A 412 14.36 -13.18 11.77
N GLN A 413 14.77 -12.03 11.26
CA GLN A 413 16.05 -11.91 10.56
C GLN A 413 17.21 -11.73 11.54
N ALA A 414 18.44 -11.85 11.03
CA ALA A 414 19.67 -11.66 11.80
C ALA A 414 19.83 -10.26 12.43
N ASP A 415 19.00 -9.28 12.04
CA ASP A 415 18.94 -7.96 12.67
C ASP A 415 18.14 -7.91 13.98
N GLY A 416 17.42 -8.99 14.36
CA GLY A 416 16.68 -9.08 15.61
C GLY A 416 15.45 -8.17 15.75
N VAL A 417 15.10 -7.40 14.71
CA VAL A 417 13.98 -6.43 14.71
C VAL A 417 12.88 -6.86 13.75
N HIS A 418 13.22 -7.37 12.57
CA HIS A 418 12.26 -7.60 11.49
C HIS A 418 11.89 -9.09 11.36
N PRO A 419 10.59 -9.41 11.19
CA PRO A 419 10.17 -10.75 10.82
C PRO A 419 10.75 -11.18 9.46
N ASN A 420 11.23 -12.43 9.40
CA ASN A 420 11.55 -13.11 8.15
C ASN A 420 10.26 -13.67 7.50
N ASP A 421 10.38 -14.38 6.37
CA ASP A 421 9.22 -14.96 5.65
C ASP A 421 8.35 -15.87 6.55
N ALA A 422 8.96 -16.71 7.40
CA ALA A 422 8.25 -17.58 8.33
C ALA A 422 7.57 -16.78 9.46
N GLY A 423 8.20 -15.70 9.94
CA GLY A 423 7.57 -14.77 10.89
C GLY A 423 6.38 -14.03 10.29
N ASN A 424 6.52 -13.50 9.06
CA ASN A 424 5.44 -12.84 8.34
C ASN A 424 4.28 -13.82 8.05
N ALA A 425 4.56 -15.08 7.70
CA ALA A 425 3.55 -16.11 7.56
C ALA A 425 2.83 -16.45 8.90
N ALA A 426 3.58 -16.53 10.01
CA ALA A 426 3.00 -16.79 11.34
C ALA A 426 2.10 -15.63 11.82
N ALA A 427 2.53 -14.38 11.63
CA ALA A 427 1.69 -13.21 11.86
C ALA A 427 0.48 -13.16 10.91
N GLY A 428 0.67 -13.52 9.63
CA GLY A 428 -0.38 -13.56 8.63
C GLY A 428 -1.49 -14.56 8.95
N GLY A 429 -1.16 -15.73 9.49
CA GLY A 429 -2.16 -16.69 9.98
C GLY A 429 -3.01 -16.15 11.14
N LEU A 430 -2.40 -15.40 12.06
CA LEU A 430 -3.14 -14.73 13.14
C LEU A 430 -4.01 -13.57 12.63
N LEU A 431 -3.52 -12.80 11.67
CA LEU A 431 -4.32 -11.75 11.03
C LEU A 431 -5.50 -12.33 10.25
N ALA A 432 -5.30 -13.41 9.48
CA ALA A 432 -6.37 -14.12 8.81
C ALA A 432 -7.43 -14.66 9.79
N THR A 433 -6.99 -15.15 10.95
CA THR A 433 -7.89 -15.57 12.04
C THR A 433 -8.71 -14.39 12.57
N ALA A 434 -8.07 -13.25 12.81
CA ALA A 434 -8.72 -12.03 13.31
C ALA A 434 -9.71 -11.41 12.30
N VAL A 435 -9.35 -11.36 11.01
CA VAL A 435 -10.27 -10.94 9.92
C VAL A 435 -11.46 -11.90 9.84
N SER A 436 -11.21 -13.21 9.92
CA SER A 436 -12.28 -14.22 9.92
C SER A 436 -13.21 -14.08 11.13
N GLU A 437 -12.70 -13.65 12.29
CA GLU A 437 -13.50 -13.40 13.48
C GLU A 437 -14.34 -12.11 13.35
N MET A 438 -13.75 -11.04 12.85
CA MET A 438 -14.45 -9.77 12.55
C MET A 438 -15.61 -9.96 11.55
N LEU A 439 -15.42 -10.81 10.54
CA LEU A 439 -16.39 -11.04 9.48
C LEU A 439 -17.43 -12.14 9.80
N ARG A 440 -17.35 -12.81 10.96
CA ARG A 440 -18.40 -13.77 11.37
C ARG A 440 -19.72 -13.02 11.60
N PRO A 441 -20.85 -13.49 11.02
CA PRO A 441 -22.17 -13.04 11.44
C PRO A 441 -22.33 -13.24 12.95
N ALA A 442 -22.69 -12.18 13.68
CA ALA A 442 -22.86 -12.25 15.12
C ALA A 442 -23.94 -13.28 15.48
N ALA A 443 -23.51 -14.38 16.12
CA ALA A 443 -24.37 -15.54 16.34
C ALA A 443 -25.60 -15.20 17.20
N GLY A 444 -26.76 -15.11 16.55
CA GLY A 444 -28.05 -15.05 17.24
C GLY A 444 -28.42 -13.72 17.89
N LYS A 445 -28.23 -12.57 17.23
CA LYS A 445 -29.11 -11.41 17.50
C LYS A 445 -30.38 -11.49 16.64
N LEU A 446 -31.37 -12.19 17.18
CA LEU A 446 -32.75 -12.18 16.69
C LEU A 446 -33.31 -10.75 16.81
N VAL A 447 -33.41 -10.06 15.68
CA VAL A 447 -34.24 -8.86 15.56
C VAL A 447 -35.71 -9.31 15.60
N ARG A 448 -36.53 -8.58 16.35
CA ARG A 448 -37.99 -8.63 16.32
C ARG A 448 -38.51 -7.26 15.90
#